data_AF-A0A6F8SHU4-F1
#
_entry.id   AF-A0A6F8SHU4-F1
#
_cell.length_a   1.000
_cell.length_b   1.000
_cell.length_c   1.000
_cell.angle_alpha   90.00
_cell.angle_beta   90.00
_cell.angle_gamma   90.00
#
_symmetry.space_group_name_H-M   'P 1'
#
loop_
_entity.id
_entity.type
_entity.pdbx_description
1 polymer ?
#
loop_
_entity_poly.entity_id
_entity_poly.type
_entity_poly.pdbx_seq_one_letter_code
_entity_poly.pdbx_strand_id
1 'polypeptide(L)'
;MTLLFYYTLLIMFFYTIVAATSLSAFYVSRRRTFLYTTVGFAFYFFDVSLVFKDNFITPDAVFAASSFYDVGHPYTSIITGGGAFLFLWLAACRYCREERPVVRFAPVALWAALSLAAYQLIENPQWREFAYYNLRAVLQLVCYGLLAWWYTRSPDPERRSIMKSHRTAFFWAIGLTCGIILENVYVQLIFDPGSIPRGMWVLAERSPMENLLFICYGLAVLRGASVSLQLRARELPEGDDPLLAESIDRLLPLYSRTYDLSKREEEVLRHALMGKDNQNIASTLTLSAGTVKVHMHNILKKTGHANRAELAADFWER
;
A
#
# COMPACT_ATOMS: atom_id res chain seq x y z
N MET A 1 9.76 -14.20 -23.90
CA MET A 1 10.73 -13.48 -23.05
C MET A 1 10.36 -12.04 -22.78
N THR A 2 10.35 -11.18 -23.79
CA THR A 2 10.04 -9.75 -23.64
C THR A 2 8.68 -9.48 -22.99
N LEU A 3 7.63 -10.21 -23.40
CA LEU A 3 6.28 -10.05 -22.81
C LEU A 3 6.24 -10.42 -21.32
N LEU A 4 6.92 -11.51 -20.91
CA LEU A 4 7.00 -11.94 -19.51
C LEU A 4 7.81 -10.97 -18.65
N PHE A 5 8.86 -10.38 -19.22
CA PHE A 5 9.65 -9.32 -18.58
C PHE A 5 8.77 -8.11 -18.26
N TYR A 6 8.06 -7.57 -19.25
CA TYR A 6 7.18 -6.42 -19.05
C TYR A 6 6.01 -6.74 -18.12
N TYR A 7 5.43 -7.94 -18.21
CA TYR A 7 4.41 -8.42 -17.28
C TYR A 7 4.89 -8.35 -15.82
N THR A 8 6.07 -8.89 -15.54
CA THR A 8 6.63 -8.92 -14.18
C THR A 8 6.96 -7.51 -13.68
N LEU A 9 7.52 -6.66 -14.55
CA LEU A 9 7.83 -5.26 -14.23
C LEU A 9 6.56 -4.47 -13.89
N LEU A 10 5.50 -4.60 -14.70
CA LEU A 10 4.21 -3.94 -14.46
C LEU A 10 3.60 -4.35 -13.11
N ILE A 11 3.69 -5.64 -12.78
CA ILE A 11 3.21 -6.18 -11.50
C ILE A 11 4.03 -5.63 -10.32
N MET A 12 5.35 -5.63 -10.43
CA MET A 12 6.23 -5.05 -9.40
C MET A 12 5.97 -3.56 -9.20
N PHE A 13 5.78 -2.82 -10.30
CA PHE A 13 5.42 -1.41 -10.24
C PHE A 13 4.08 -1.18 -9.53
N PHE A 14 3.08 -2.03 -9.81
CA PHE A 14 1.80 -1.99 -9.11
C PHE A 14 1.97 -2.19 -7.59
N TYR A 15 2.77 -3.18 -7.14
CA TYR A 15 3.00 -3.39 -5.70
C TYR A 15 3.69 -2.20 -5.02
N THR A 16 4.61 -1.53 -5.72
CA THR A 16 5.23 -0.30 -5.23
C THR A 16 4.21 0.83 -5.07
N ILE A 17 3.29 1.01 -6.01
CA ILE A 17 2.19 2.00 -5.89
C ILE A 17 1.31 1.69 -4.67
N VAL A 18 0.94 0.42 -4.48
CA VAL A 18 0.13 -0.01 -3.33
C VAL A 18 0.86 0.28 -2.02
N ALA A 19 2.15 -0.06 -1.92
CA ALA A 19 2.97 0.18 -0.75
C ALA A 19 3.10 1.69 -0.46
N ALA A 20 3.42 2.51 -1.47
CA ALA A 20 3.55 3.96 -1.31
C ALA A 20 2.23 4.63 -0.88
N THR A 21 1.12 4.27 -1.53
CA THR A 21 -0.19 4.85 -1.23
C THR A 21 -0.68 4.46 0.17
N SER A 22 -0.46 3.21 0.58
CA SER A 22 -0.76 2.76 1.93
C SER A 22 0.11 3.46 2.98
N LEU A 23 1.39 3.74 2.67
CA LEU A 23 2.26 4.48 3.56
C LEU A 23 1.78 5.93 3.76
N SER A 24 1.36 6.59 2.68
CA SER A 24 0.73 7.92 2.76
C SER A 24 -0.54 7.89 3.62
N ALA A 25 -1.40 6.89 3.42
CA ALA A 25 -2.59 6.71 4.25
C ALA A 25 -2.25 6.43 5.73
N PHE A 26 -1.13 5.76 6.02
CA PHE A 26 -0.64 5.56 7.37
C PHE A 26 -0.20 6.87 8.03
N TYR A 27 0.58 7.72 7.34
CA TYR A 27 1.02 9.00 7.90
C TYR A 27 -0.16 9.92 8.26
N VAL A 28 -1.20 9.91 7.43
CA VAL A 28 -2.39 10.73 7.63
C VAL A 28 -3.32 10.15 8.69
N SER A 29 -3.67 8.86 8.61
CA SER A 29 -4.68 8.26 9.49
C SER A 29 -4.12 7.70 10.80
N ARG A 30 -2.79 7.51 10.90
CA ARG A 30 -2.08 6.80 11.98
C ARG A 30 -2.61 5.38 12.25
N ARG A 31 -3.39 4.79 11.34
CA ARG A 31 -3.92 3.43 11.45
C ARG A 31 -2.86 2.40 11.09
N ARG A 32 -2.44 1.59 12.07
CA ARG A 32 -1.42 0.54 11.89
C ARG A 32 -1.74 -0.50 10.80
N THR A 33 -3.02 -0.69 10.46
CA THR A 33 -3.42 -1.57 9.35
C THR A 33 -2.75 -1.17 8.04
N PHE A 34 -2.66 0.13 7.76
CA PHE A 34 -2.00 0.61 6.54
C PHE A 34 -0.48 0.38 6.57
N LEU A 35 0.15 0.55 7.73
CA LEU A 35 1.58 0.23 7.91
C LEU A 35 1.86 -1.25 7.62
N TYR A 36 1.03 -2.14 8.16
CA TYR A 36 1.17 -3.57 7.89
C TYR A 36 0.97 -3.88 6.40
N THR A 37 0.00 -3.28 5.72
CA THR A 37 -0.14 -3.47 4.26
C THR A 37 1.06 -2.93 3.49
N THR A 38 1.63 -1.79 3.87
CA THR A 38 2.84 -1.24 3.23
C THR A 38 4.00 -2.23 3.32
N VAL A 39 4.29 -2.71 4.52
CA VAL A 39 5.41 -3.63 4.75
C VAL A 39 5.13 -4.97 4.06
N GLY A 40 3.89 -5.47 4.10
CA GLY A 40 3.49 -6.70 3.40
C GLY A 40 3.68 -6.64 1.88
N PHE A 41 3.25 -5.56 1.23
CA PHE A 41 3.47 -5.38 -0.21
C PHE A 41 4.93 -5.12 -0.57
N ALA A 42 5.72 -4.48 0.30
CA ALA A 42 7.15 -4.34 0.10
C ALA A 42 7.87 -5.70 0.15
N PHE A 43 7.53 -6.56 1.11
CA PHE A 43 8.05 -7.93 1.14
C PHE A 43 7.62 -8.74 -0.09
N TYR A 44 6.38 -8.58 -0.54
CA TYR A 44 5.91 -9.25 -1.74
C TYR A 44 6.62 -8.78 -3.01
N PHE A 45 6.92 -7.48 -3.12
CA PHE A 45 7.78 -6.94 -4.18
C PHE A 45 9.13 -7.66 -4.22
N PHE A 46 9.77 -7.84 -3.06
CA PHE A 46 11.04 -8.56 -2.99
C PHE A 46 10.88 -10.04 -3.34
N ASP A 47 9.82 -10.70 -2.87
CA ASP A 47 9.51 -12.08 -3.24
C ASP A 47 9.42 -12.22 -4.77
N VAL A 48 8.72 -11.30 -5.44
CA VAL A 48 8.61 -11.21 -6.92
C VAL A 48 9.95 -10.93 -7.59
N SER A 49 10.75 -10.03 -7.01
CA SER A 49 12.05 -9.65 -7.56
C SER A 49 13.06 -10.79 -7.59
N LEU A 50 12.99 -11.73 -6.63
CA LEU A 50 13.90 -12.89 -6.58
C LEU A 50 13.76 -13.74 -7.84
N VAL A 51 12.51 -14.07 -8.19
CA VAL A 51 12.22 -14.86 -9.39
C VAL A 51 12.51 -14.07 -10.66
N PHE A 52 12.25 -12.76 -10.67
CA PHE A 52 12.64 -11.91 -11.80
C PHE A 52 14.16 -11.90 -12.04
N LYS A 53 14.95 -11.82 -10.96
CA LYS A 53 16.43 -11.90 -11.03
C LYS A 53 16.87 -13.21 -11.66
N ASP A 54 16.35 -14.33 -11.19
CA ASP A 54 16.76 -15.66 -11.66
C ASP A 54 16.41 -15.86 -13.13
N ASN A 55 15.20 -15.44 -13.54
CA ASN A 55 14.73 -15.65 -14.90
C ASN A 55 15.36 -14.72 -15.96
N PHE A 56 15.80 -13.51 -15.59
CA PHE A 56 16.24 -12.50 -16.57
C PHE A 56 17.68 -12.01 -16.39
N ILE A 57 18.22 -12.01 -15.17
CA ILE A 57 19.55 -11.44 -14.88
C ILE A 57 20.61 -12.54 -14.82
N THR A 58 20.26 -13.72 -14.32
CA THR A 58 21.17 -14.88 -14.25
C THR A 58 20.60 -16.13 -14.95
N PRO A 59 20.32 -16.08 -16.27
CA PRO A 59 19.72 -17.21 -16.98
C PRO A 59 20.59 -18.47 -16.88
N ASP A 60 21.92 -18.33 -16.99
CA ASP A 60 22.86 -19.45 -17.00
C ASP A 60 22.91 -20.22 -15.66
N ALA A 61 22.56 -19.57 -14.53
CA ALA A 61 22.45 -20.22 -13.24
C ALA A 61 21.21 -21.12 -13.13
N VAL A 62 20.12 -20.75 -13.82
CA VAL A 62 18.88 -21.54 -13.90
C VAL A 62 19.06 -22.72 -14.87
N PHE A 63 19.84 -22.55 -15.94
CA PHE A 63 20.22 -23.66 -16.84
C PHE A 63 21.30 -24.59 -16.27
N ALA A 64 21.94 -24.22 -15.16
CA ALA A 64 22.85 -25.07 -14.39
C ALA A 64 22.13 -25.89 -13.29
N ALA A 65 20.82 -25.66 -13.07
CA ALA A 65 20.03 -26.48 -12.16
C ALA A 65 19.91 -27.91 -12.70
N SER A 66 20.16 -28.89 -11.85
CA SER A 66 20.20 -30.31 -12.22
C SER A 66 18.85 -30.90 -12.66
N SER A 67 17.73 -30.19 -12.42
CA SER A 67 16.39 -30.57 -12.86
C SER A 67 15.46 -29.36 -12.97
N PHE A 68 14.43 -29.45 -13.82
CA PHE A 68 13.37 -28.43 -13.97
C PHE A 68 12.62 -28.11 -12.67
N TYR A 69 12.65 -29.02 -11.69
CA TYR A 69 11.87 -28.95 -10.45
C TYR A 69 12.68 -28.46 -9.22
N ASP A 70 13.75 -27.70 -9.45
CA ASP A 70 14.57 -27.23 -8.33
C ASP A 70 14.06 -25.89 -7.78
N VAL A 71 14.03 -25.77 -6.45
CA VAL A 71 13.55 -24.55 -5.79
C VAL A 71 14.70 -23.55 -5.79
N GLY A 72 14.60 -22.47 -6.57
CA GLY A 72 15.70 -21.52 -6.80
C GLY A 72 16.35 -20.95 -5.52
N HIS A 73 15.58 -20.23 -4.69
CA HIS A 73 16.08 -19.72 -3.40
C HIS A 73 15.09 -20.01 -2.25
N PRO A 74 15.10 -21.23 -1.69
CA PRO A 74 14.11 -21.64 -0.70
C PRO A 74 14.19 -20.79 0.58
N TYR A 75 15.38 -20.52 1.08
CA TYR A 75 15.54 -19.76 2.32
C TYR A 75 15.11 -18.30 2.20
N THR A 76 15.51 -17.63 1.12
CA THR A 76 15.12 -16.22 0.91
C THR A 76 13.63 -16.10 0.60
N SER A 77 13.06 -17.06 -0.16
CA SER A 77 11.63 -17.19 -0.45
C SER A 77 10.78 -17.38 0.82
N ILE A 78 11.26 -18.16 1.81
CA ILE A 78 10.59 -18.26 3.12
C ILE A 78 10.60 -16.91 3.84
N ILE A 79 11.70 -16.16 3.79
CA ILE A 79 11.80 -14.86 4.47
C ILE A 79 10.93 -13.81 3.77
N THR A 80 11.02 -13.68 2.45
CA THR A 80 10.28 -12.67 1.68
C THR A 80 8.80 -12.98 1.64
N GLY A 81 8.43 -14.22 1.30
CA GLY A 81 7.04 -14.68 1.31
C GLY A 81 6.46 -14.66 2.72
N GLY A 82 7.22 -15.12 3.73
CA GLY A 82 6.80 -15.11 5.13
C GLY A 82 6.53 -13.72 5.65
N GLY A 83 7.40 -12.75 5.34
CA GLY A 83 7.16 -11.34 5.64
C GLY A 83 5.87 -10.83 4.99
N ALA A 84 5.69 -11.09 3.69
CA ALA A 84 4.49 -10.67 2.96
C ALA A 84 3.20 -11.21 3.61
N PHE A 85 3.13 -12.53 3.82
CA PHE A 85 1.97 -13.17 4.42
C PHE A 85 1.75 -12.77 5.88
N LEU A 86 2.82 -12.64 6.68
CA LEU A 86 2.73 -12.19 8.07
C LEU A 86 2.10 -10.81 8.16
N PHE A 87 2.62 -9.83 7.44
CA PHE A 87 2.14 -8.46 7.57
C PHE A 87 0.72 -8.30 7.00
N LEU A 88 0.38 -8.98 5.91
CA LEU A 88 -1.01 -9.01 5.42
C LEU A 88 -1.96 -9.71 6.40
N TRP A 89 -1.52 -10.80 7.04
CA TRP A 89 -2.30 -11.48 8.07
C TRP A 89 -2.47 -10.63 9.34
N LEU A 90 -1.42 -9.91 9.77
CA LEU A 90 -1.50 -8.96 10.88
C LEU A 90 -2.46 -7.81 10.57
N ALA A 91 -2.49 -7.34 9.31
CA ALA A 91 -3.47 -6.35 8.86
C ALA A 91 -4.91 -6.88 9.00
N ALA A 92 -5.17 -8.12 8.56
CA ALA A 92 -6.46 -8.77 8.68
C ALA A 92 -6.87 -9.01 10.15
N CYS A 93 -5.95 -9.49 11.00
CA CYS A 93 -6.16 -9.66 12.43
C CYS A 93 -6.51 -8.34 13.11
N ARG A 94 -5.75 -7.28 12.82
CA ARG A 94 -5.99 -5.93 13.37
C ARG A 94 -7.36 -5.41 12.94
N TYR A 95 -7.72 -5.59 11.67
CA TYR A 95 -9.02 -5.21 11.14
C TYR A 95 -10.17 -5.93 11.84
N CYS A 96 -10.00 -7.21 12.14
CA CYS A 96 -10.96 -8.03 12.88
C CYS A 96 -10.90 -7.85 14.40
N ARG A 97 -10.06 -6.92 14.91
CA ARG A 97 -9.80 -6.68 16.35
C ARG A 97 -9.29 -7.92 17.12
N GLU A 98 -8.58 -8.82 16.44
CA GLU A 98 -7.99 -10.00 17.09
C GLU A 98 -6.60 -9.69 17.63
N GLU A 99 -6.39 -9.92 18.93
CA GLU A 99 -5.16 -9.55 19.64
C GLU A 99 -4.29 -10.72 20.10
N ARG A 100 -4.81 -11.95 20.06
CA ARG A 100 -4.11 -13.13 20.57
C ARG A 100 -2.82 -13.39 19.78
N PRO A 101 -1.65 -13.48 20.44
CA PRO A 101 -0.37 -13.65 19.75
C PRO A 101 -0.29 -14.98 19.01
N VAL A 102 -0.88 -16.03 19.57
CA VAL A 102 -0.94 -17.37 18.93
C VAL A 102 -1.60 -17.28 17.56
N VAL A 103 -2.74 -16.59 17.43
CA VAL A 103 -3.43 -16.51 16.14
C VAL A 103 -2.71 -15.57 15.17
N ARG A 104 -2.03 -14.54 15.67
CA ARG A 104 -1.27 -13.58 14.85
C ARG A 104 -0.01 -14.18 14.24
N PHE A 105 0.70 -15.07 14.94
CA PHE A 105 2.02 -15.54 14.51
C PHE A 105 2.07 -17.04 14.19
N ALA A 106 1.25 -17.89 14.83
CA ALA A 106 1.35 -19.34 14.64
C ALA A 106 1.08 -19.80 13.19
N PRO A 107 0.10 -19.27 12.43
CA PRO A 107 -0.13 -19.73 11.06
C PRO A 107 1.10 -19.56 10.17
N VAL A 108 1.75 -18.40 10.22
CA VAL A 108 2.92 -18.11 9.38
C VAL A 108 4.17 -18.83 9.90
N ALA A 109 4.34 -18.93 11.23
CA ALA A 109 5.44 -19.70 11.81
C ALA A 109 5.34 -21.20 11.45
N LEU A 110 4.14 -21.77 11.52
CA LEU A 110 3.87 -23.15 11.12
C LEU A 110 4.14 -23.34 9.63
N TRP A 111 3.67 -22.43 8.78
CA TRP A 111 3.96 -22.46 7.35
C TRP A 111 5.47 -22.43 7.06
N ALA A 112 6.23 -21.56 7.74
CA ALA A 112 7.67 -21.45 7.53
C ALA A 112 8.39 -22.74 7.95
N ALA A 113 8.00 -23.33 9.09
CA ALA A 113 8.55 -24.60 9.57
C ALA A 113 8.21 -25.77 8.62
N LEU A 114 6.96 -25.84 8.15
CA LEU A 114 6.52 -26.86 7.21
C LEU A 114 7.20 -26.71 5.85
N SER A 115 7.42 -25.47 5.39
CA SER A 115 8.12 -25.20 4.12
C SER A 115 9.59 -25.63 4.19
N LEU A 116 10.25 -25.35 5.32
CA LEU A 116 11.60 -25.82 5.57
C LEU A 116 11.68 -27.35 5.65
N ALA A 117 10.74 -27.98 6.35
CA ALA A 117 10.65 -29.44 6.45
C ALA A 117 10.38 -30.10 5.09
N ALA A 118 9.47 -29.54 4.28
CA ALA A 118 9.20 -30.02 2.93
C ALA A 118 10.45 -29.96 2.06
N TYR A 119 11.23 -28.88 2.15
CA TYR A 119 12.48 -28.74 1.40
C TYR A 119 13.57 -29.74 1.83
N GLN A 120 13.71 -30.00 3.14
CA GLN A 120 14.79 -30.85 3.68
C GLN A 120 14.47 -32.34 3.68
N LEU A 121 13.20 -32.73 3.85
CA LEU A 121 12.79 -34.12 4.07
C LEU A 121 12.30 -34.82 2.80
N ILE A 122 11.88 -34.07 1.77
CA ILE A 122 11.38 -34.66 0.53
C ILE A 122 12.54 -34.84 -0.45
N GLU A 123 12.91 -36.10 -0.69
CA GLU A 123 14.01 -36.45 -1.59
C GLU A 123 13.65 -36.26 -3.06
N ASN A 124 12.40 -36.54 -3.44
CA ASN A 124 11.95 -36.41 -4.82
C ASN A 124 11.79 -34.92 -5.20
N PRO A 125 12.55 -34.38 -6.19
CA PRO A 125 12.53 -32.96 -6.54
C PRO A 125 11.14 -32.43 -6.93
N GLN A 126 10.39 -33.22 -7.71
CA GLN A 126 9.06 -32.83 -8.19
C GLN A 126 8.06 -32.69 -7.03
N TRP A 127 8.03 -33.67 -6.12
CA TRP A 127 7.17 -33.61 -4.94
C TRP A 127 7.63 -32.54 -3.94
N ARG A 128 8.93 -32.29 -3.86
CA ARG A 128 9.51 -31.25 -2.99
C ARG A 128 9.04 -29.88 -3.43
N GLU A 129 9.17 -29.56 -4.72
CA GLU A 129 8.69 -28.31 -5.30
C GLU A 129 7.18 -28.15 -5.10
N PHE A 130 6.42 -29.20 -5.44
CA PHE A 130 4.96 -29.18 -5.31
C PHE A 130 4.50 -28.92 -3.88
N ALA A 131 5.06 -29.63 -2.90
CA ALA A 131 4.73 -29.41 -1.49
C ALA A 131 5.13 -28.00 -1.04
N TYR A 132 6.33 -27.56 -1.39
CA TYR A 132 6.89 -26.26 -0.98
C TYR A 132 6.03 -25.08 -1.44
N TYR A 133 5.66 -25.03 -2.72
CA TYR A 133 4.85 -23.93 -3.25
C TYR A 133 3.38 -24.01 -2.82
N ASN A 134 2.79 -25.22 -2.73
CA ASN A 134 1.39 -25.36 -2.30
C ASN A 134 1.17 -25.08 -0.81
N LEU A 135 2.19 -25.19 0.04
CA LEU A 135 2.07 -24.81 1.45
C LEU A 135 1.64 -23.35 1.64
N ARG A 136 2.01 -22.45 0.72
CA ARG A 136 1.53 -21.05 0.71
C ARG A 136 0.01 -20.98 0.50
N ALA A 137 -0.52 -21.74 -0.46
CA ALA A 137 -1.96 -21.80 -0.71
C ALA A 137 -2.71 -22.40 0.49
N VAL A 138 -2.16 -23.43 1.13
CA VAL A 138 -2.71 -24.01 2.36
C VAL A 138 -2.76 -22.98 3.49
N LEU A 139 -1.68 -22.20 3.70
CA LEU A 139 -1.66 -21.11 4.67
C LEU A 139 -2.80 -20.09 4.41
N GLN A 140 -2.99 -19.69 3.15
CA GLN A 140 -4.07 -18.77 2.77
C GLN A 140 -5.45 -19.35 3.12
N LEU A 141 -5.70 -20.62 2.77
CA LEU A 141 -6.95 -21.29 3.10
C LEU A 141 -7.19 -21.40 4.60
N VAL A 142 -6.14 -21.67 5.40
CA VAL A 142 -6.23 -21.67 6.87
C VAL A 142 -6.62 -20.28 7.40
N CYS A 143 -5.98 -19.22 6.90
CA CYS A 143 -6.32 -17.85 7.26
C CYS A 143 -7.76 -17.49 6.89
N TYR A 144 -8.24 -17.92 5.72
CA TYR A 144 -9.64 -17.73 5.31
C TYR A 144 -10.62 -18.52 6.19
N GLY A 145 -10.25 -19.74 6.56
CA GLY A 145 -11.00 -20.57 7.50
C GLY A 145 -11.13 -19.90 8.87
N LEU A 146 -10.05 -19.30 9.39
CA LEU A 146 -10.09 -18.52 10.63
C LEU A 146 -11.00 -17.29 10.50
N LEU A 147 -10.93 -16.56 9.38
CA LEU A 147 -11.84 -15.43 9.11
C LEU A 147 -13.31 -15.88 9.05
N ALA A 148 -13.62 -16.99 8.37
CA ALA A 148 -14.97 -17.55 8.31
C ALA A 148 -15.45 -18.04 9.68
N TRP A 149 -14.56 -18.67 10.45
CA TRP A 149 -14.85 -19.09 11.81
C TRP A 149 -15.18 -17.90 12.71
N TRP A 150 -14.41 -16.81 12.61
CA TRP A 150 -14.74 -15.56 13.32
C TRP A 150 -16.06 -14.97 12.87
N TYR A 151 -16.36 -14.96 11.56
CA TYR A 151 -17.64 -14.43 11.06
C TYR A 151 -18.84 -15.18 11.65
N THR A 152 -18.75 -16.51 11.77
CA THR A 152 -19.84 -17.34 12.31
C THR A 152 -19.97 -17.26 13.82
N ARG A 153 -18.87 -17.04 14.55
CA ARG A 153 -18.83 -17.02 16.02
C ARG A 153 -18.87 -15.62 16.64
N SER A 154 -18.74 -14.55 15.86
CA SER A 154 -18.72 -13.19 16.41
C SER A 154 -20.10 -12.77 16.91
N PRO A 155 -20.23 -12.44 18.21
CA PRO A 155 -21.48 -11.89 18.77
C PRO A 155 -21.69 -10.41 18.41
N ASP A 156 -20.62 -9.72 17.99
CA ASP A 156 -20.65 -8.29 17.65
C ASP A 156 -21.28 -8.03 16.27
N PRO A 157 -22.43 -7.33 16.20
CA PRO A 157 -23.10 -7.05 14.94
C PRO A 157 -22.33 -6.09 14.02
N GLU A 158 -21.49 -5.21 14.57
CA GLU A 158 -20.67 -4.28 13.76
C GLU A 158 -19.57 -5.04 13.00
N ARG A 159 -18.81 -5.89 13.71
CA ARG A 159 -17.78 -6.76 13.10
C ARG A 159 -18.38 -7.61 11.98
N ARG A 160 -19.57 -8.19 12.23
CA ARG A 160 -20.27 -9.02 11.25
C ARG A 160 -20.72 -8.22 10.02
N SER A 161 -21.21 -6.98 10.22
CA SER A 161 -21.60 -6.08 9.13
C SER A 161 -20.41 -5.73 8.22
N ILE A 162 -19.28 -5.40 8.84
CA ILE A 162 -18.03 -5.10 8.13
C ILE A 162 -17.55 -6.32 7.34
N MET A 163 -17.51 -7.51 7.93
CA MET A 163 -17.08 -8.72 7.20
C MET A 163 -18.05 -9.09 6.07
N LYS A 164 -19.35 -8.83 6.25
CA LYS A 164 -20.38 -9.07 5.22
C LYS A 164 -20.21 -8.16 4.00
N SER A 165 -19.77 -6.91 4.19
CA SER A 165 -19.53 -5.99 3.05
C SER A 165 -18.41 -6.51 2.14
N HIS A 166 -17.45 -7.27 2.68
CA HIS A 166 -16.32 -7.85 1.95
C HIS A 166 -16.52 -9.31 1.51
N ARG A 167 -17.74 -9.87 1.62
CA ARG A 167 -18.03 -11.27 1.27
C ARG A 167 -17.64 -11.65 -0.15
N THR A 168 -17.82 -10.74 -1.11
CA THR A 168 -17.49 -10.99 -2.52
C THR A 168 -15.98 -11.16 -2.70
N ALA A 169 -15.19 -10.28 -2.11
CA ALA A 169 -13.73 -10.37 -2.11
C ALA A 169 -13.25 -11.66 -1.45
N PHE A 170 -13.91 -12.12 -0.38
CA PHE A 170 -13.59 -13.38 0.28
C PHE A 170 -13.79 -14.61 -0.63
N PHE A 171 -14.92 -14.69 -1.35
CA PHE A 171 -15.16 -15.80 -2.28
C PHE A 171 -14.22 -15.75 -3.50
N TRP A 172 -13.90 -14.55 -4.00
CA TRP A 172 -12.88 -14.38 -5.03
C TRP A 172 -11.50 -14.85 -4.55
N ALA A 173 -11.12 -14.52 -3.31
CA ALA A 173 -9.86 -14.97 -2.73
C ALA A 173 -9.77 -16.50 -2.63
N ILE A 174 -10.86 -17.16 -2.19
CA ILE A 174 -10.93 -18.63 -2.19
C ILE A 174 -10.80 -19.20 -3.61
N GLY A 175 -11.58 -18.67 -4.56
CA GLY A 175 -11.56 -19.15 -5.95
C GLY A 175 -10.18 -19.02 -6.59
N LEU A 176 -9.51 -17.89 -6.39
CA LEU A 176 -8.15 -17.66 -6.88
C LEU A 176 -7.13 -18.57 -6.20
N THR A 177 -7.21 -18.76 -4.87
CA THR A 177 -6.33 -19.71 -4.16
C THR A 177 -6.54 -21.16 -4.62
N CYS A 178 -7.78 -21.58 -4.90
CA CYS A 178 -8.02 -22.88 -5.54
C CYS A 178 -7.41 -22.95 -6.95
N GLY A 179 -7.49 -21.86 -7.71
CA GLY A 179 -6.82 -21.72 -9.00
C GLY A 179 -5.31 -21.91 -8.92
N ILE A 180 -4.65 -21.34 -7.90
CA ILE A 180 -3.21 -21.54 -7.64
C ILE A 180 -2.89 -23.03 -7.47
N ILE A 181 -3.69 -23.75 -6.67
CA ILE A 181 -3.47 -25.18 -6.43
C ILE A 181 -3.64 -25.97 -7.73
N LEU A 182 -4.70 -25.70 -8.49
CA LEU A 182 -4.95 -26.37 -9.77
C LEU A 182 -3.84 -26.11 -10.78
N GLU A 183 -3.32 -24.89 -10.81
CA GLU A 183 -2.20 -24.52 -11.65
C GLU A 183 -0.92 -25.27 -11.25
N ASN A 184 -0.58 -25.28 -9.97
CA ASN A 184 0.57 -26.02 -9.47
C ASN A 184 0.45 -27.52 -9.76
N VAL A 185 -0.74 -28.12 -9.59
CA VAL A 185 -0.99 -29.52 -9.97
C VAL A 185 -0.73 -29.72 -11.46
N TYR A 186 -1.25 -28.84 -12.31
CA TYR A 186 -1.05 -28.96 -13.75
C TYR A 186 0.42 -28.83 -14.13
N VAL A 187 1.09 -27.75 -13.70
CA VAL A 187 2.45 -27.40 -14.12
C VAL A 187 3.51 -28.30 -13.50
N GLN A 188 3.32 -28.74 -12.24
CA GLN A 188 4.36 -29.50 -11.53
C GLN A 188 4.13 -31.01 -11.59
N LEU A 189 2.88 -31.51 -11.72
CA LEU A 189 2.60 -32.96 -11.70
C LEU A 189 2.20 -33.55 -13.05
N ILE A 190 1.53 -32.77 -13.90
CA ILE A 190 0.93 -33.27 -15.15
C ILE A 190 1.75 -32.87 -16.37
N PHE A 191 2.35 -31.68 -16.33
CA PHE A 191 2.99 -31.07 -17.49
C PHE A 191 4.35 -31.72 -17.82
N ASP A 192 4.60 -32.02 -19.10
CA ASP A 192 5.89 -32.54 -19.58
C ASP A 192 6.81 -31.40 -20.04
N PRO A 193 7.94 -31.14 -19.35
CA PRO A 193 8.88 -30.06 -19.65
C PRO A 193 9.48 -30.12 -21.06
N GLY A 194 9.46 -31.28 -21.72
CA GLY A 194 10.03 -31.45 -23.07
C GLY A 194 9.27 -30.71 -24.18
N SER A 195 8.07 -30.21 -23.90
CA SER A 195 7.16 -29.63 -24.90
C SER A 195 7.24 -28.09 -25.03
N ILE A 196 8.00 -27.40 -24.17
CA ILE A 196 8.06 -25.92 -24.15
C ILE A 196 9.32 -25.38 -24.84
N PRO A 197 9.19 -24.34 -25.70
CA PRO A 197 10.34 -23.54 -26.16
C PRO A 197 11.14 -22.95 -24.99
N ARG A 198 12.47 -23.11 -25.03
CA ARG A 198 13.39 -22.71 -23.95
C ARG A 198 13.02 -21.33 -23.36
N GLY A 199 12.60 -21.37 -22.09
CA GLY A 199 12.40 -20.23 -21.21
C GLY A 199 10.98 -19.62 -21.12
N MET A 200 9.96 -20.44 -21.32
CA MET A 200 8.66 -20.25 -20.64
C MET A 200 8.67 -20.77 -19.18
N TRP A 201 9.85 -21.06 -18.62
CA TRP A 201 10.06 -21.58 -17.26
C TRP A 201 9.54 -20.65 -16.16
N VAL A 202 9.32 -19.36 -16.50
CA VAL A 202 8.69 -18.35 -15.63
C VAL A 202 7.32 -18.80 -15.10
N LEU A 203 6.55 -19.59 -15.87
CA LEU A 203 5.23 -20.08 -15.46
C LEU A 203 5.29 -21.22 -14.43
N ALA A 204 6.44 -21.89 -14.28
CA ALA A 204 6.62 -22.98 -13.32
C ALA A 204 6.91 -22.46 -11.90
N GLU A 205 7.71 -21.40 -11.79
CA GLU A 205 8.02 -20.78 -10.51
C GLU A 205 6.96 -19.75 -10.05
N ARG A 206 6.06 -19.31 -10.96
CA ARG A 206 5.05 -18.26 -10.70
C ARG A 206 3.68 -18.64 -11.23
N SER A 207 2.73 -18.75 -10.30
CA SER A 207 1.30 -18.83 -10.63
C SER A 207 0.73 -17.45 -10.99
N PRO A 208 0.22 -17.21 -12.23
CA PRO A 208 -0.53 -16.01 -12.57
C PRO A 208 -1.76 -15.82 -11.67
N MET A 209 -2.33 -16.91 -11.15
CA MET A 209 -3.46 -16.85 -10.21
C MET A 209 -3.03 -16.23 -8.87
N GLU A 210 -1.80 -16.48 -8.41
CA GLU A 210 -1.25 -15.82 -7.21
C GLU A 210 -1.05 -14.32 -7.44
N ASN A 211 -0.47 -13.94 -8.58
CA ASN A 211 -0.32 -12.52 -8.93
C ASN A 211 -1.69 -11.83 -9.01
N LEU A 212 -2.68 -12.48 -9.61
CA LEU A 212 -4.04 -11.94 -9.69
C LEU A 212 -4.66 -11.76 -8.30
N LEU A 213 -4.45 -12.71 -7.38
CA LEU A 213 -4.88 -12.59 -5.99
C LEU A 213 -4.26 -11.38 -5.28
N PHE A 214 -2.95 -11.18 -5.42
CA PHE A 214 -2.27 -10.02 -4.82
C PHE A 214 -2.65 -8.70 -5.49
N ILE A 215 -2.99 -8.70 -6.78
CA ILE A 215 -3.59 -7.55 -7.45
C ILE A 215 -4.95 -7.23 -6.83
N CYS A 216 -5.82 -8.23 -6.62
CA CYS A 216 -7.11 -8.03 -5.95
C CYS A 216 -6.93 -7.45 -4.53
N TYR A 217 -5.96 -7.94 -3.77
CA TYR A 217 -5.61 -7.37 -2.46
C TYR A 217 -5.11 -5.94 -2.56
N GLY A 218 -4.23 -5.65 -3.53
CA GLY A 218 -3.70 -4.32 -3.74
C GLY A 218 -4.79 -3.32 -4.09
N LEU A 219 -5.72 -3.68 -4.98
CA LEU A 219 -6.87 -2.85 -5.33
C LEU A 219 -7.79 -2.60 -4.13
N ALA A 220 -8.04 -3.60 -3.29
CA ALA A 220 -8.83 -3.43 -2.07
C ALA A 220 -8.15 -2.46 -1.09
N VAL A 221 -6.82 -2.58 -0.90
CA VAL A 221 -6.03 -1.68 -0.05
C VAL A 221 -6.03 -0.26 -0.61
N LEU A 222 -5.83 -0.08 -1.92
CA LEU A 222 -5.86 1.23 -2.57
C LEU A 222 -7.22 1.91 -2.40
N ARG A 223 -8.32 1.17 -2.54
CA ARG A 223 -9.68 1.67 -2.31
C ARG A 223 -9.88 2.10 -0.85
N GLY A 224 -9.36 1.33 0.11
CA GLY A 224 -9.42 1.69 1.52
C GLY A 224 -8.57 2.92 1.85
N ALA A 225 -7.38 3.01 1.27
CA ALA A 225 -6.46 4.14 1.44
C ALA A 225 -7.04 5.43 0.84
N SER A 226 -7.62 5.36 -0.38
CA SER A 226 -8.19 6.54 -1.04
C SER A 226 -9.37 7.11 -0.27
N VAL A 227 -10.28 6.27 0.23
CA VAL A 227 -11.39 6.71 1.09
C VAL A 227 -10.86 7.37 2.36
N SER A 228 -9.85 6.77 3.02
CA SER A 228 -9.28 7.34 4.24
C SER A 228 -8.62 8.71 4.00
N LEU A 229 -7.97 8.90 2.86
CA LEU A 229 -7.31 10.15 2.49
C LEU A 229 -8.34 11.23 2.10
N GLN A 230 -9.37 10.86 1.32
CA GLN A 230 -10.44 11.78 0.91
C GLN A 230 -11.25 12.30 2.10
N LEU A 231 -11.53 11.43 3.08
CA LEU A 231 -12.23 11.85 4.30
C LEU A 231 -11.43 12.92 5.05
N ARG A 232 -10.11 12.77 5.15
CA ARG A 232 -9.26 13.75 5.83
C ARG A 232 -9.09 15.05 5.03
N ALA A 233 -8.99 14.95 3.70
CA ALA A 233 -8.95 16.13 2.84
C ALA A 233 -10.22 16.99 2.99
N ARG A 234 -11.37 16.35 3.23
CA ARG A 234 -12.66 17.04 3.44
C ARG A 234 -12.84 17.62 4.86
N GLU A 235 -12.09 17.11 5.84
CA GLU A 235 -12.11 17.63 7.22
C GLU A 235 -11.30 18.92 7.40
N LEU A 236 -10.38 19.25 6.48
CA LEU A 236 -9.64 20.51 6.51
C LEU A 236 -10.57 21.64 6.03
N PRO A 237 -10.91 22.64 6.88
CA PRO A 237 -11.63 23.83 6.43
C PRO A 237 -10.86 24.51 5.30
N GLU A 238 -11.58 25.09 4.32
CA GLU A 238 -10.96 25.92 3.30
C GLU A 238 -10.11 27.02 3.96
N GLY A 239 -8.79 26.95 3.78
CA GLY A 239 -7.83 27.92 4.31
C GLY A 239 -7.04 27.50 5.57
N ASP A 240 -7.24 26.30 6.11
CA ASP A 240 -6.43 25.75 7.21
C ASP A 240 -5.55 24.56 6.75
N ASP A 241 -4.98 24.64 5.53
CA ASP A 241 -3.95 23.70 5.11
C ASP A 241 -2.65 23.99 5.91
N PRO A 242 -2.17 23.05 6.75
CA PRO A 242 -1.00 23.27 7.58
C PRO A 242 0.28 23.49 6.75
N LEU A 243 0.39 22.90 5.56
CA LEU A 243 1.56 23.10 4.69
C LEU A 243 1.53 24.49 4.05
N LEU A 244 0.35 24.97 3.68
CA LEU A 244 0.15 26.34 3.19
C LEU A 244 0.44 27.36 4.31
N ALA A 245 -0.01 27.07 5.53
CA ALA A 245 0.26 27.93 6.69
C ALA A 245 1.77 28.02 6.97
N GLU A 246 2.47 26.89 6.96
CA GLU A 246 3.91 26.83 7.19
C GLU A 246 4.70 27.56 6.08
N SER A 247 4.31 27.40 4.81
CA SER A 247 4.96 28.10 3.70
C SER A 247 4.73 29.61 3.77
N ILE A 248 3.51 30.06 4.09
CA ILE A 248 3.20 31.46 4.35
C ILE A 248 4.05 31.97 5.52
N ASP A 249 4.07 31.29 6.66
CA ASP A 249 4.80 31.72 7.87
C ASP A 249 6.31 31.84 7.64
N ARG A 250 6.86 31.07 6.69
CA ARG A 250 8.27 31.16 6.29
C ARG A 250 8.59 32.35 5.38
N LEU A 251 7.71 32.67 4.44
CA LEU A 251 7.93 33.72 3.43
C LEU A 251 7.41 35.09 3.87
N LEU A 252 6.35 35.12 4.68
CA LEU A 252 5.66 36.32 5.13
C LEU A 252 6.55 37.34 5.86
N PRO A 253 7.50 36.95 6.72
CA PRO A 253 8.40 37.91 7.36
C PRO A 253 9.34 38.60 6.35
N LEU A 254 9.76 37.89 5.30
CA LEU A 254 10.60 38.45 4.23
C LEU A 254 9.79 39.42 3.37
N TYR A 255 8.59 39.02 2.98
CA TYR A 255 7.67 39.85 2.20
C TYR A 255 7.28 41.13 2.97
N SER A 256 6.97 40.98 4.27
CA SER A 256 6.59 42.11 5.14
C SER A 256 7.73 43.12 5.30
N ARG A 257 8.98 42.66 5.37
CA ARG A 257 10.15 43.55 5.41
C ARG A 257 10.37 44.29 4.09
N THR A 258 10.18 43.63 2.95
CA THR A 258 10.36 44.24 1.62
C THR A 258 9.41 45.41 1.39
N TYR A 259 8.19 45.33 1.91
CA TYR A 259 7.13 46.33 1.71
C TYR A 259 6.78 47.15 2.96
N ASP A 260 7.61 47.06 4.01
CA ASP A 260 7.43 47.77 5.28
C ASP A 260 6.01 47.62 5.85
N LEU A 261 5.51 46.38 5.89
CA LEU A 261 4.22 46.03 6.47
C LEU A 261 4.32 46.07 7.99
N SER A 262 3.31 46.67 8.64
CA SER A 262 3.18 46.62 10.09
C SER A 262 2.79 45.22 10.56
N LYS A 263 3.04 44.90 11.84
CA LYS A 263 2.65 43.60 12.43
C LYS A 263 1.16 43.27 12.25
N ARG A 264 0.28 44.28 12.28
CA ARG A 264 -1.16 44.09 12.05
C ARG A 264 -1.49 43.84 10.57
N GLU A 265 -0.77 44.48 9.66
CA GLU A 265 -0.90 44.21 8.23
C GLU A 265 -0.37 42.82 7.88
N GLU A 266 0.72 42.38 8.52
CA GLU A 266 1.27 41.03 8.41
C GLU A 266 0.25 39.96 8.86
N GLU A 267 -0.37 40.13 10.03
CA GLU A 267 -1.44 39.23 10.52
C GLU A 267 -2.64 39.16 9.56
N VAL A 268 -3.07 40.31 9.02
CA VAL A 268 -4.18 40.37 8.05
C VAL A 268 -3.78 39.70 6.73
N LEU A 269 -2.55 39.96 6.24
CA LEU A 269 -2.02 39.38 5.01
C LEU A 269 -1.91 37.85 5.13
N ARG A 270 -1.46 37.33 6.28
CA ARG A 270 -1.39 35.90 6.55
C ARG A 270 -2.73 35.20 6.30
N HIS A 271 -3.80 35.72 6.90
CA HIS A 271 -5.13 35.15 6.72
C HIS A 271 -5.72 35.40 5.31
N ALA A 272 -5.32 36.50 4.67
CA ALA A 272 -5.68 36.76 3.28
C ALA A 272 -5.01 35.77 2.30
N LEU A 273 -3.74 35.40 2.53
CA LEU A 273 -3.04 34.39 1.74
C LEU A 273 -3.59 32.98 1.97
N MET A 274 -4.15 32.72 3.16
CA MET A 274 -4.92 31.50 3.48
C MET A 274 -6.32 31.46 2.82
N GLY A 275 -6.69 32.43 1.98
CA GLY A 275 -8.00 32.41 1.30
C GLY A 275 -9.20 32.84 2.16
N LYS A 276 -9.00 33.26 3.43
CA LYS A 276 -10.10 33.69 4.31
C LYS A 276 -10.72 35.01 3.82
N ASP A 277 -12.04 35.13 3.80
CA ASP A 277 -12.70 36.41 3.46
C ASP A 277 -12.54 37.46 4.58
N ASN A 278 -12.91 38.71 4.30
CA ASN A 278 -12.76 39.79 5.29
C ASN A 278 -13.58 39.57 6.56
N GLN A 279 -14.68 38.81 6.50
CA GLN A 279 -15.53 38.52 7.65
C GLN A 279 -14.87 37.47 8.56
N ASN A 280 -14.25 36.45 7.96
CA ASN A 280 -13.49 35.41 8.63
C ASN A 280 -12.17 35.94 9.20
N ILE A 281 -11.51 36.87 8.51
CA ILE A 281 -10.33 37.57 9.04
C ILE A 281 -10.74 38.42 10.26
N ALA A 282 -11.84 39.16 10.14
CA ALA A 282 -12.37 40.00 11.22
C ALA A 282 -12.71 39.19 12.47
N SER A 283 -13.40 38.05 12.32
CA SER A 283 -13.71 37.15 13.44
C SER A 283 -12.45 36.54 14.06
N THR A 284 -11.48 36.13 13.24
CA THR A 284 -10.24 35.50 13.71
C THR A 284 -9.35 36.49 14.48
N LEU A 285 -9.20 37.72 13.99
CA LEU A 285 -8.34 38.75 14.60
C LEU A 285 -9.07 39.62 15.64
N THR A 286 -10.35 39.35 15.92
CA THR A 286 -11.20 40.17 16.80
C THR A 286 -11.22 41.65 16.34
N LEU A 287 -11.36 41.85 15.03
CA LEU A 287 -11.46 43.16 14.38
C LEU A 287 -12.85 43.36 13.75
N SER A 288 -13.18 44.60 13.37
CA SER A 288 -14.35 44.83 12.52
C SER A 288 -14.01 44.52 11.05
N ALA A 289 -15.00 44.06 10.27
CA ALA A 289 -14.82 43.86 8.82
C ALA A 289 -14.39 45.15 8.10
N GLY A 290 -14.83 46.32 8.58
CA GLY A 290 -14.37 47.62 8.11
C GLY A 290 -12.88 47.87 8.37
N THR A 291 -12.39 47.50 9.55
CA THR A 291 -10.97 47.59 9.91
C THR A 291 -10.10 46.69 9.04
N VAL A 292 -10.54 45.46 8.77
CA VAL A 292 -9.84 44.53 7.86
C VAL A 292 -9.77 45.11 6.45
N LYS A 293 -10.86 45.71 5.95
CA LYS A 293 -10.89 46.36 4.63
C LYS A 293 -9.86 47.51 4.53
N VAL A 294 -9.71 48.29 5.61
CA VAL A 294 -8.69 49.35 5.68
C VAL A 294 -7.28 48.76 5.66
N HIS A 295 -7.00 47.73 6.46
CA HIS A 295 -5.70 47.05 6.44
C HIS A 295 -5.39 46.47 5.07
N MET A 296 -6.35 45.79 4.42
CA MET A 296 -6.17 45.26 3.07
C MET A 296 -5.91 46.36 2.04
N HIS A 297 -6.59 47.51 2.15
CA HIS A 297 -6.33 48.65 1.28
C HIS A 297 -4.91 49.20 1.46
N ASN A 298 -4.44 49.31 2.70
CA ASN A 298 -3.08 49.77 2.99
C ASN A 298 -2.02 48.78 2.50
N ILE A 299 -2.25 47.47 2.66
CA ILE A 299 -1.37 46.42 2.14
C ILE A 299 -1.25 46.56 0.63
N LEU A 300 -2.37 46.62 -0.10
CA LEU A 300 -2.38 46.77 -1.56
C LEU A 300 -1.66 48.05 -2.00
N LYS A 301 -1.84 49.15 -1.27
CA LYS A 301 -1.15 50.42 -1.54
C LYS A 301 0.36 50.33 -1.32
N LYS A 302 0.81 49.65 -0.25
CA LYS A 302 2.23 49.47 0.07
C LYS A 302 2.91 48.52 -0.90
N THR A 303 2.22 47.48 -1.35
CA THR A 303 2.77 46.50 -2.28
C THR A 303 2.62 46.93 -3.74
N GLY A 304 1.76 47.90 -4.04
CA GLY A 304 1.52 48.41 -5.40
C GLY A 304 0.57 47.55 -6.26
N HIS A 305 -0.22 46.68 -5.63
CA HIS A 305 -1.12 45.75 -6.35
C HIS A 305 -2.56 46.27 -6.35
N ALA A 306 -3.33 46.01 -7.41
CA ALA A 306 -4.68 46.55 -7.55
C ALA A 306 -5.72 45.70 -6.82
N ASN A 307 -5.47 44.40 -6.68
CA ASN A 307 -6.40 43.47 -6.05
C ASN A 307 -5.67 42.35 -5.27
N ARG A 308 -6.44 41.64 -4.45
CA ARG A 308 -5.95 40.55 -3.60
C ARG A 308 -5.39 39.36 -4.40
N ALA A 309 -5.90 39.11 -5.60
CA ALA A 309 -5.45 38.00 -6.43
C ALA A 309 -4.05 38.27 -6.98
N GLU A 310 -3.79 39.48 -7.47
CA GLU A 310 -2.48 39.95 -7.90
C GLU A 310 -1.47 39.94 -6.74
N LEU A 311 -1.86 40.43 -5.56
CA LEU A 311 -1.02 40.39 -4.36
C LEU A 311 -0.65 38.95 -3.96
N ALA A 312 -1.60 38.02 -4.02
CA ALA A 312 -1.33 36.63 -3.73
C ALA A 312 -0.40 36.01 -4.78
N ALA A 313 -0.57 36.34 -6.06
CA ALA A 313 0.33 35.88 -7.12
C ALA A 313 1.77 36.38 -6.91
N ASP A 314 1.98 37.67 -6.66
CA ASP A 314 3.32 38.23 -6.39
C ASP A 314 3.96 37.65 -5.13
N PHE A 315 3.18 37.33 -4.09
CA PHE A 315 3.69 36.64 -2.90
C PHE A 315 4.26 35.25 -3.22
N TRP A 316 3.66 34.51 -4.16
CA TRP A 316 4.08 33.15 -4.52
C TRP A 316 5.13 33.10 -5.63
N GLU A 317 5.27 34.16 -6.42
CA GLU A 317 6.30 34.26 -7.46
C GLU A 317 7.70 34.62 -6.93
N ARG A 318 7.79 35.10 -5.68
CA ARG A 318 9.04 35.52 -5.02
C ARG A 318 9.56 34.51 -4.01
#